data_AF-A0A961Q5Y9-F1
#
_entry.id   AF-A0A961Q5Y9-F1
#
_cell.length_a   1.000
_cell.length_b   1.000
_cell.length_c   1.000
_cell.angle_alpha   90.00
_cell.angle_beta   90.00
_cell.angle_gamma   90.00
#
_symmetry.space_group_name_H-M   'P 1'
#
loop_
_entity.id
_entity.type
_entity.pdbx_description
1 polymer ?
#
loop_
_entity_poly.entity_id
_entity_poly.type
_entity_poly.pdbx_seq_one_letter_code
_entity_poly.pdbx_strand_id
1 'polypeptide(L)'
;LIVLADQLGRSVGDMYAGAIIPGLLLTAIYCLYVLAVSIFQPSKVPALPPAARTLNGSPVPLLILAAGATLLGFAAHWFLLERLESGADIWAAAIAIATAYGLALADKRMSLGLLSQLTQRVVIVLIPPLALIFLVLGTIFLGIATPTEGGAMGAAGALAMAMAKKRLSFRLTSEALDATARLSCFVLFILIGSRIFSLTFYGINGHIWVEELFAALPGGAMGFLIAVSLLVFILGCFIDFFEIAFIVVPLLAPVASKLGIDLVWFGVLLGVNLQTSFLTPPFGFALFYMRSVASARDYIDRVTGDKIAGIKTTQIYRGAVAFIVLQVVMIGITVTFPGIAIRDTGPKIDPNSVEIEIPMPGFDGQGTDGIPAPPDFSTPPSFN
;
A
#
# COMPACT_ATOMS: atom_id res chain seq x y z
N LEU A 1 3.99 -2.96 3.47
CA LEU A 1 2.84 -3.21 4.36
C LEU A 1 2.45 -4.69 4.40
N ILE A 2 2.18 -5.37 3.28
CA ILE A 2 1.83 -6.81 3.28
C ILE A 2 2.85 -7.67 4.05
N VAL A 3 4.14 -7.56 3.72
CA VAL A 3 5.19 -8.32 4.42
C VAL A 3 5.33 -7.88 5.89
N LEU A 4 5.24 -6.57 6.17
CA LEU A 4 5.29 -6.07 7.55
C LEU A 4 4.14 -6.61 8.40
N ALA A 5 2.94 -6.74 7.84
CA ALA A 5 1.78 -7.29 8.52
C ALA A 5 2.05 -8.72 9.00
N ASP A 6 2.59 -9.57 8.11
CA ASP A 6 2.99 -10.94 8.44
C ASP A 6 4.07 -10.97 9.53
N GLN A 7 5.11 -10.13 9.41
CA GLN A 7 6.20 -10.08 10.39
C GLN A 7 5.79 -9.50 11.75
N LEU A 8 4.76 -8.64 11.79
CA LEU A 8 4.19 -8.07 13.00
C LEU A 8 3.02 -8.91 13.57
N GLY A 9 2.62 -9.98 12.88
CA GLY A 9 1.47 -10.81 13.28
C GLY A 9 0.14 -10.06 13.26
N ARG A 10 -0.05 -9.15 12.30
CA ARG A 10 -1.26 -8.33 12.14
C ARG A 10 -1.93 -8.57 10.79
N SER A 11 -3.22 -8.24 10.70
CA SER A 11 -3.96 -8.31 9.45
C SER A 11 -3.39 -7.32 8.43
N VAL A 12 -3.27 -7.77 7.18
CA VAL A 12 -2.90 -6.90 6.06
C VAL A 12 -3.92 -5.79 5.85
N GLY A 13 -5.20 -6.07 6.07
CA GLY A 13 -6.28 -5.08 5.98
C GLY A 13 -6.09 -3.96 6.99
N ASP A 14 -5.76 -4.28 8.24
CA ASP A 14 -5.52 -3.28 9.30
C ASP A 14 -4.29 -2.43 9.00
N MET A 15 -3.21 -3.06 8.52
CA MET A 15 -2.00 -2.36 8.08
C MET A 15 -2.26 -1.36 6.94
N TYR A 16 -3.13 -1.72 5.99
CA TYR A 16 -3.54 -0.78 4.94
C TYR A 16 -4.46 0.31 5.50
N ALA A 17 -5.43 -0.05 6.33
CA ALA A 17 -6.35 0.91 6.94
C ALA A 17 -5.61 1.98 7.74
N GLY A 18 -4.66 1.56 8.59
CA GLY A 18 -3.82 2.47 9.37
C GLY A 18 -2.87 3.32 8.53
N ALA A 19 -2.58 2.91 7.28
CA ALA A 19 -1.74 3.68 6.37
C ALA A 19 -2.52 4.71 5.52
N ILE A 20 -3.86 4.63 5.43
CA ILE A 20 -4.66 5.51 4.57
C ILE A 20 -4.51 6.97 4.98
N ILE A 21 -4.75 7.31 6.25
CA ILE A 21 -4.69 8.70 6.72
C ILE A 21 -3.26 9.25 6.59
N PRO A 22 -2.21 8.55 7.06
CA PRO A 22 -0.83 8.98 6.83
C PRO A 22 -0.49 9.18 5.35
N GLY A 23 -0.93 8.27 4.49
CA GLY A 23 -0.68 8.34 3.04
C GLY A 23 -1.38 9.52 2.37
N LEU A 24 -2.65 9.78 2.72
CA LEU A 24 -3.40 10.93 2.22
C LEU A 24 -2.80 12.24 2.73
N LEU A 25 -2.41 12.30 4.01
CA LEU A 25 -1.77 13.47 4.59
C LEU A 25 -0.42 13.77 3.90
N LEU A 26 0.41 12.74 3.70
CA LEU A 26 1.68 12.89 2.98
C LEU A 26 1.45 13.37 1.54
N THR A 27 0.44 12.83 0.85
CA THR A 27 0.07 13.26 -0.51
C THR A 27 -0.37 14.71 -0.51
N ALA A 28 -1.21 15.13 0.44
CA ALA A 28 -1.66 16.50 0.58
C ALA A 28 -0.47 17.45 0.84
N ILE A 29 0.44 17.08 1.74
CA ILE A 29 1.67 17.84 2.02
C ILE A 29 2.52 18.01 0.75
N TYR A 30 2.68 16.97 -0.06
CA TYR A 30 3.38 17.05 -1.33
C TYR A 30 2.69 17.97 -2.33
N CYS A 31 1.37 17.83 -2.50
CA CYS A 31 0.60 18.68 -3.39
C CYS A 31 0.66 20.16 -2.97
N LEU A 32 0.50 20.44 -1.68
CA LEU A 32 0.60 21.77 -1.11
C LEU A 32 2.00 22.36 -1.30
N TYR A 33 3.05 21.57 -1.08
CA TYR A 33 4.43 22.01 -1.31
C TYR A 33 4.66 22.38 -2.78
N VAL A 34 4.25 21.52 -3.73
CA VAL A 34 4.41 21.78 -5.17
C VAL A 34 3.62 23.02 -5.59
N LEU A 35 2.39 23.18 -5.07
CA LEU A 35 1.56 24.36 -5.34
C LEU A 35 2.15 25.64 -4.72
N ALA A 36 2.69 25.56 -3.51
CA ALA A 36 3.37 26.69 -2.89
C ALA A 36 4.61 27.10 -3.71
N VAL A 37 5.44 26.13 -4.14
CA VAL A 37 6.61 26.42 -4.97
C VAL A 37 6.19 26.98 -6.33
N SER A 38 5.09 26.53 -6.93
CA SER A 38 4.64 27.06 -8.22
C SER A 38 4.12 28.49 -8.15
N ILE A 39 3.46 28.87 -7.05
CA ILE A 39 2.96 30.23 -6.83
C ILE A 39 4.09 31.17 -6.41
N PHE A 40 4.91 30.78 -5.44
CA PHE A 40 5.92 31.66 -4.84
C PHE A 40 7.27 31.64 -5.57
N GLN A 41 7.60 30.56 -6.28
CA GLN A 41 8.88 30.38 -6.98
C GLN A 41 8.68 29.76 -8.37
N PRO A 42 7.92 30.41 -9.27
CA PRO A 42 7.55 29.87 -10.58
C PRO A 42 8.76 29.55 -11.47
N SER A 43 9.90 30.22 -11.26
CA SER A 43 11.15 29.94 -11.97
C SER A 43 11.72 28.53 -11.71
N LYS A 44 11.40 27.90 -10.58
CA LYS A 44 11.84 26.54 -10.25
C LYS A 44 10.98 25.45 -10.89
N VAL A 45 9.77 25.78 -11.33
CA VAL A 45 8.82 24.87 -11.98
C VAL A 45 8.29 25.50 -13.27
N PRO A 46 9.17 25.72 -14.26
CA PRO A 46 8.78 26.40 -15.50
C PRO A 46 7.71 25.60 -16.23
N ALA A 47 6.72 26.33 -16.77
CA ALA A 47 5.66 25.71 -17.55
C ALA A 47 6.22 25.08 -18.83
N LEU A 48 5.60 23.97 -19.28
CA LEU A 48 5.93 23.37 -20.57
C LEU A 48 5.82 24.42 -21.69
N PRO A 49 6.80 24.48 -22.62
CA PRO A 49 6.75 25.37 -23.78
C PRO A 49 5.45 25.20 -24.55
N PRO A 50 4.85 26.27 -25.11
CA PRO A 50 3.60 26.17 -25.87
C PRO A 50 3.65 25.11 -26.98
N ALA A 51 4.79 24.95 -27.65
CA ALA A 51 5.00 23.93 -28.68
C ALA A 51 4.90 22.48 -28.18
N ALA A 52 5.19 22.23 -26.89
CA ALA A 52 5.09 20.91 -26.25
C ALA A 52 3.70 20.63 -25.65
N ARG A 53 2.80 21.63 -25.63
CA ARG A 53 1.44 21.48 -25.11
C ARG A 53 0.56 20.80 -26.17
N THR A 54 0.63 19.47 -26.20
CA THR A 54 -0.18 18.64 -27.12
C THR A 54 -1.64 18.46 -26.68
N LEU A 55 -1.96 18.84 -25.44
CA LEU A 55 -3.28 18.71 -24.84
C LEU A 55 -3.94 20.09 -24.80
N ASN A 56 -4.60 20.46 -25.89
CA ASN A 56 -5.41 21.68 -25.95
C ASN A 56 -6.80 21.40 -25.38
N GLY A 57 -7.18 22.12 -24.32
CA GLY A 57 -8.50 22.02 -23.70
C GLY A 57 -8.51 22.59 -22.28
N SER A 58 -9.62 23.23 -21.91
CA SER A 58 -9.84 23.68 -20.53
C SER A 58 -9.86 22.47 -19.58
N PRO A 59 -9.31 22.57 -18.35
CA PRO A 59 -9.47 21.53 -17.33
C PRO A 59 -10.90 21.44 -16.77
N VAL A 60 -11.75 22.44 -17.06
CA VAL A 60 -13.11 22.54 -16.53
C VAL A 60 -13.97 21.30 -16.81
N PRO A 61 -14.00 20.70 -18.02
CA PRO A 61 -14.78 19.49 -18.27
C PRO A 61 -14.29 18.28 -17.47
N LEU A 62 -12.99 18.20 -17.13
CA LEU A 62 -12.48 17.15 -16.23
C LEU A 62 -13.00 17.36 -14.81
N LEU A 63 -13.00 18.60 -14.31
CA LEU A 63 -13.55 18.93 -12.99
C LEU A 63 -15.06 18.69 -12.91
N ILE A 64 -15.81 19.04 -13.97
CA ILE A 64 -17.25 18.77 -14.07
C ILE A 64 -17.50 17.26 -14.07
N LEU A 65 -16.74 16.48 -14.86
CA LEU A 65 -16.88 15.03 -14.89
C LEU A 65 -16.54 14.41 -13.53
N ALA A 66 -15.49 14.90 -12.85
CA ALA A 66 -15.13 14.44 -11.52
C ALA A 66 -16.23 14.75 -10.50
N ALA A 67 -16.74 16.00 -10.46
CA ALA A 67 -17.83 16.39 -9.58
C ALA A 67 -19.11 15.59 -9.87
N GLY A 68 -19.46 15.39 -11.14
CA GLY A 68 -20.60 14.56 -11.57
C GLY A 68 -20.45 13.10 -11.15
N ALA A 69 -19.25 12.52 -11.31
CA ALA A 69 -18.96 11.16 -10.85
C ALA A 69 -19.05 11.04 -9.33
N THR A 70 -18.56 12.04 -8.57
CA THR A 70 -18.67 12.06 -7.11
C THR A 70 -20.14 12.16 -6.67
N LEU A 71 -20.94 13.04 -7.27
CA LEU A 71 -22.38 13.15 -6.97
C LEU A 71 -23.13 11.86 -7.31
N LEU A 72 -22.82 11.24 -8.44
CA LEU A 72 -23.41 9.96 -8.84
C LEU A 72 -23.00 8.84 -7.88
N GLY A 73 -21.74 8.80 -7.46
CA GLY A 73 -21.26 7.87 -6.44
C GLY A 73 -22.01 8.07 -5.12
N PHE A 74 -22.20 9.31 -4.69
CA PHE A 74 -22.91 9.59 -3.44
C PHE A 74 -24.40 9.21 -3.52
N ALA A 75 -25.06 9.53 -4.63
CA ALA A 75 -26.44 9.09 -4.89
C ALA A 75 -26.55 7.55 -4.94
N ALA A 76 -25.61 6.88 -5.59
CA ALA A 76 -25.56 5.42 -5.65
C ALA A 76 -25.32 4.83 -4.25
N HIS A 77 -24.44 5.44 -3.44
CA HIS A 77 -24.18 5.01 -2.08
C HIS A 77 -25.44 5.09 -1.22
N TRP A 78 -26.14 6.22 -1.21
CA TRP A 78 -27.41 6.34 -0.47
C TRP A 78 -28.46 5.33 -0.89
N PHE A 79 -28.58 5.08 -2.19
CA PHE A 79 -29.51 4.11 -2.72
C PHE A 79 -29.14 2.65 -2.39
N LEU A 80 -27.83 2.36 -2.29
CA LEU A 80 -27.31 1.03 -1.99
C LEU A 80 -27.23 0.74 -0.49
N LEU A 81 -27.09 1.77 0.36
CA LEU A 81 -27.09 1.64 1.82
C LEU A 81 -28.35 0.95 2.34
N GLU A 82 -29.51 1.22 1.73
CA GLU A 82 -30.78 0.62 2.13
C GLU A 82 -30.94 -0.84 1.63
N ARG A 83 -30.02 -1.33 0.78
CA ARG A 83 -30.18 -2.59 0.03
C ARG A 83 -29.03 -3.59 0.22
N LEU A 84 -27.85 -3.14 0.62
CA LEU A 84 -26.68 -3.99 0.87
C LEU A 84 -26.23 -3.85 2.33
N GLU A 85 -26.09 -4.99 3.01
CA GLU A 85 -25.59 -5.05 4.40
C GLU A 85 -24.10 -4.67 4.51
N SER A 86 -23.29 -4.83 3.46
CA SER A 86 -21.87 -4.44 3.45
C SER A 86 -21.36 -4.07 2.05
N GLY A 87 -20.41 -3.13 1.98
CA GLY A 87 -19.70 -2.79 0.74
C GLY A 87 -20.39 -1.78 -0.18
N ALA A 88 -21.46 -1.10 0.28
CA ALA A 88 -22.16 -0.06 -0.49
C ALA A 88 -21.22 1.04 -1.01
N ASP A 89 -20.20 1.42 -0.22
CA ASP A 89 -19.17 2.40 -0.60
C ASP A 89 -18.38 1.99 -1.86
N ILE A 90 -17.98 0.72 -1.93
CA ILE A 90 -17.14 0.22 -3.02
C ILE A 90 -17.94 0.04 -4.29
N TRP A 91 -19.18 -0.44 -4.18
CA TRP A 91 -20.09 -0.51 -5.32
C TRP A 91 -20.46 0.87 -5.86
N ALA A 92 -20.73 1.83 -4.98
CA ALA A 92 -20.98 3.21 -5.35
C ALA A 92 -19.79 3.84 -6.10
N ALA A 93 -18.57 3.65 -5.59
CA ALA A 93 -17.35 4.10 -6.25
C ALA A 93 -17.14 3.41 -7.61
N ALA A 94 -17.37 2.10 -7.69
CA ALA A 94 -17.26 1.34 -8.93
C ALA A 94 -18.24 1.85 -10.01
N ILE A 95 -19.50 2.11 -9.62
CA ILE A 95 -20.51 2.68 -10.52
C ILE A 95 -20.06 4.05 -11.02
N ALA A 96 -19.64 4.95 -10.13
CA ALA A 96 -19.16 6.28 -10.50
C ALA A 96 -18.00 6.24 -11.52
N ILE A 97 -17.00 5.38 -11.27
CA ILE A 97 -15.84 5.21 -12.15
C ILE A 97 -16.26 4.59 -13.49
N ALA A 98 -17.13 3.56 -13.47
CA ALA A 98 -17.61 2.90 -14.68
C ALA A 98 -18.43 3.86 -15.56
N THR A 99 -19.29 4.69 -14.95
CA THR A 99 -20.06 5.72 -15.67
C THR A 99 -19.13 6.76 -16.29
N ALA A 100 -18.16 7.29 -15.54
CA ALA A 100 -17.20 8.26 -16.06
C ALA A 100 -16.38 7.69 -17.23
N TYR A 101 -15.94 6.44 -17.12
CA TYR A 101 -15.23 5.74 -18.18
C TYR A 101 -16.11 5.49 -19.41
N GLY A 102 -17.35 5.05 -19.20
CA GLY A 102 -18.34 4.83 -20.26
C GLY A 102 -18.67 6.09 -21.03
N LEU A 103 -18.87 7.21 -20.34
CA LEU A 103 -19.07 8.54 -20.95
C LEU A 103 -17.86 8.96 -21.79
N ALA A 104 -16.64 8.78 -21.31
CA ALA A 104 -15.44 9.11 -22.08
C ALA A 104 -15.25 8.22 -23.31
N LEU A 105 -15.60 6.94 -23.21
CA LEU A 105 -15.53 6.03 -24.35
C LEU A 105 -16.62 6.35 -25.39
N ALA A 106 -17.84 6.66 -24.94
CA ALA A 106 -18.94 7.08 -25.80
C ALA A 106 -18.62 8.38 -26.53
N ASP A 107 -18.13 9.39 -25.81
CA ASP A 107 -17.73 10.68 -26.39
C ASP A 107 -16.61 10.51 -27.44
N LYS A 108 -15.62 9.65 -27.18
CA LYS A 108 -14.57 9.31 -28.15
C LYS A 108 -15.09 8.55 -29.38
N ARG A 109 -16.03 7.62 -29.19
CA ARG A 109 -16.54 6.76 -30.27
C ARG A 109 -17.58 7.47 -31.14
N MET A 110 -18.42 8.31 -30.53
CA MET A 110 -19.51 9.04 -31.17
C MET A 110 -19.11 10.46 -31.57
N SER A 111 -17.91 10.92 -31.21
CA SER A 111 -17.42 12.28 -31.49
C SER A 111 -18.41 13.37 -31.03
N LEU A 112 -19.02 13.19 -29.86
CA LEU A 112 -20.08 14.08 -29.34
C LEU A 112 -19.55 15.46 -28.94
N GLY A 113 -18.25 15.59 -28.70
CA GLY A 113 -17.59 16.84 -28.35
C GLY A 113 -17.94 17.35 -26.94
N LEU A 114 -18.45 16.47 -26.07
CA LEU A 114 -18.87 16.82 -24.71
C LEU A 114 -17.68 16.93 -23.75
N LEU A 115 -16.62 16.14 -23.97
CA LEU A 115 -15.41 16.17 -23.14
C LEU A 115 -14.23 16.77 -23.91
N SER A 116 -13.35 17.47 -23.19
CA SER A 116 -12.10 17.95 -23.76
C SER A 116 -11.17 16.78 -24.13
N GLN A 117 -10.28 16.98 -25.10
CA GLN A 117 -9.26 15.96 -25.46
C GLN A 117 -8.37 15.57 -24.26
N LEU A 118 -8.11 16.54 -23.37
CA LEU A 118 -7.43 16.30 -22.10
C LEU A 118 -8.23 15.34 -21.23
N THR A 119 -9.50 15.65 -20.99
CA THR A 119 -10.42 14.83 -20.17
C THR A 119 -10.52 13.41 -20.71
N GLN A 120 -10.75 13.24 -22.01
CA GLN A 120 -10.84 11.92 -22.64
C GLN A 120 -9.55 11.10 -22.44
N ARG A 121 -8.37 11.71 -22.68
CA ARG A 121 -7.09 11.01 -22.53
C ARG A 121 -6.81 10.65 -21.07
N VAL A 122 -7.06 11.56 -20.14
CA VAL A 122 -6.89 11.32 -18.70
C VAL A 122 -7.75 10.13 -18.28
N VAL A 123 -9.05 10.17 -18.57
CA VAL A 123 -10.02 9.14 -18.16
C VAL A 123 -9.70 7.78 -18.79
N ILE A 124 -9.50 7.72 -20.10
CA ILE A 124 -9.30 6.45 -20.82
C ILE A 124 -7.96 5.78 -20.46
N VAL A 125 -6.92 6.58 -20.15
CA VAL A 125 -5.58 6.05 -19.86
C VAL A 125 -5.40 5.71 -18.38
N LEU A 126 -5.92 6.53 -17.46
CA LEU A 126 -5.71 6.35 -16.02
C LEU A 126 -6.72 5.40 -15.36
N ILE A 127 -7.98 5.37 -15.80
CA ILE A 127 -9.00 4.54 -15.13
C ILE A 127 -8.64 3.05 -15.15
N PRO A 128 -8.23 2.41 -16.26
CA PRO A 128 -8.01 0.96 -16.23
C PRO A 128 -6.92 0.51 -15.24
N PRO A 129 -5.73 1.15 -15.17
CA PRO A 129 -4.76 0.85 -14.12
C PRO A 129 -5.26 1.14 -12.71
N LEU A 130 -5.97 2.26 -12.50
CA LEU A 130 -6.55 2.58 -11.19
C LEU A 130 -7.61 1.56 -10.76
N ALA A 131 -8.47 1.14 -11.69
CA ALA A 131 -9.47 0.11 -11.45
C ALA A 131 -8.83 -1.22 -11.04
N LEU A 132 -7.69 -1.59 -11.63
CA LEU A 132 -6.93 -2.76 -11.20
C LEU A 132 -6.39 -2.60 -9.77
N ILE A 133 -5.87 -1.42 -9.43
CA ILE A 133 -5.40 -1.13 -8.06
C ILE A 133 -6.56 -1.21 -7.07
N PHE A 134 -7.71 -0.61 -7.39
CA PHE A 134 -8.90 -0.66 -6.55
C PHE A 134 -9.49 -2.07 -6.44
N LEU A 135 -9.44 -2.87 -7.50
CA LEU A 135 -9.85 -4.28 -7.46
C LEU A 135 -9.01 -5.05 -6.45
N VAL A 136 -7.67 -4.96 -6.55
CA VAL A 136 -6.76 -5.69 -5.67
C VAL A 136 -6.83 -5.16 -4.24
N LEU A 137 -6.63 -3.85 -4.05
CA LEU A 137 -6.57 -3.26 -2.73
C LEU A 137 -7.94 -3.24 -2.04
N GLY A 138 -9.02 -3.01 -2.80
CA GLY A 138 -10.39 -2.97 -2.27
C GLY A 138 -10.86 -4.34 -1.78
N THR A 139 -10.57 -5.41 -2.52
CA THR A 139 -10.90 -6.78 -2.09
C THR A 139 -10.11 -7.23 -0.86
N ILE A 140 -8.84 -6.82 -0.73
CA ILE A 140 -8.04 -7.03 0.48
C ILE A 140 -8.60 -6.24 1.66
N PHE A 141 -8.97 -4.98 1.43
CA PHE A 141 -9.50 -4.09 2.48
C PHE A 141 -10.86 -4.57 3.02
N LEU A 142 -11.72 -5.07 2.14
CA LEU A 142 -13.01 -5.67 2.53
C LEU A 142 -12.87 -7.05 3.17
N GLY A 143 -11.66 -7.63 3.20
CA GLY A 143 -11.45 -9.00 3.68
C GLY A 143 -12.07 -10.07 2.78
N ILE A 144 -12.48 -9.72 1.55
CA ILE A 144 -13.04 -10.67 0.57
C ILE A 144 -11.93 -11.56 0.00
N ALA A 145 -10.74 -11.00 -0.20
CA ALA A 145 -9.60 -11.71 -0.75
C ALA A 145 -8.38 -11.55 0.17
N THR A 146 -7.67 -12.66 0.36
CA THR A 146 -6.35 -12.64 0.97
C THR A 146 -5.33 -11.92 0.07
N PRO A 147 -4.18 -11.45 0.58
CA PRO A 147 -3.17 -10.77 -0.24
C PRO A 147 -2.66 -11.60 -1.43
N THR A 148 -2.61 -12.92 -1.28
CA THR A 148 -2.24 -13.87 -2.34
C THR A 148 -3.31 -13.94 -3.43
N GLU A 149 -4.59 -14.00 -3.07
CA GLU A 149 -5.72 -13.95 -4.00
C GLU A 149 -5.83 -12.57 -4.68
N GLY A 150 -5.63 -11.49 -3.92
CA GLY A 150 -5.53 -10.13 -4.45
C GLY A 150 -4.40 -10.00 -5.49
N GLY A 151 -3.24 -10.57 -5.20
CA GLY A 151 -2.12 -10.65 -6.15
C GLY A 151 -2.48 -11.40 -7.43
N ALA A 152 -3.16 -12.55 -7.32
CA ALA A 152 -3.62 -13.33 -8.46
C ALA A 152 -4.64 -12.56 -9.32
N MET A 153 -5.60 -11.88 -8.69
CA MET A 153 -6.56 -11.01 -9.39
C MET A 153 -5.87 -9.86 -10.11
N GLY A 154 -4.85 -9.25 -9.49
CA GLY A 154 -4.02 -8.21 -10.10
C GLY A 154 -3.30 -8.70 -11.35
N ALA A 155 -2.66 -9.87 -11.27
CA ALA A 155 -1.96 -10.48 -12.39
C ALA A 155 -2.92 -10.86 -13.53
N ALA A 156 -4.06 -11.49 -13.21
CA ALA A 156 -5.09 -11.84 -14.17
C ALA A 156 -5.67 -10.60 -14.87
N GLY A 157 -5.96 -9.54 -14.11
CA GLY A 157 -6.47 -8.29 -14.66
C GLY A 157 -5.43 -7.56 -15.53
N ALA A 158 -4.15 -7.58 -15.17
CA ALA A 158 -3.08 -7.05 -16.00
C ALA A 158 -2.92 -7.82 -17.33
N LEU A 159 -3.02 -9.15 -17.30
CA LEU A 159 -3.02 -10.00 -18.50
C LEU A 159 -4.22 -9.70 -19.39
N ALA A 160 -5.42 -9.62 -18.81
CA ALA A 160 -6.64 -9.26 -19.54
C ALA A 160 -6.52 -7.88 -20.21
N MET A 161 -5.98 -6.88 -19.50
CA MET A 161 -5.72 -5.55 -20.07
C MET A 161 -4.67 -5.59 -21.20
N ALA A 162 -3.58 -6.34 -21.03
CA ALA A 162 -2.56 -6.50 -22.08
C ALA A 162 -3.13 -7.17 -23.33
N MET A 163 -4.00 -8.17 -23.15
CA MET A 163 -4.70 -8.85 -24.24
C MET A 163 -5.69 -7.92 -24.94
N ALA A 164 -6.51 -7.17 -24.19
CA ALA A 164 -7.45 -6.19 -24.73
C ALA A 164 -6.74 -5.09 -25.54
N LYS A 165 -5.54 -4.68 -25.11
CA LYS A 165 -4.68 -3.73 -25.84
C LYS A 165 -3.89 -4.36 -26.99
N LYS A 166 -4.03 -5.67 -27.24
CA LYS A 166 -3.27 -6.44 -28.25
C LYS A 166 -1.75 -6.28 -28.11
N ARG A 167 -1.26 -6.18 -26.88
CA ARG A 167 0.19 -6.03 -26.56
C ARG A 167 0.79 -7.27 -25.90
N LEU A 168 -0.02 -8.28 -25.62
CA LEU A 168 0.45 -9.53 -25.04
C LEU A 168 1.26 -10.31 -26.07
N SER A 169 2.49 -10.67 -25.73
CA SER A 169 3.37 -11.51 -26.56
C SER A 169 4.04 -12.56 -25.68
N PHE A 170 4.38 -13.72 -26.25
CA PHE A 170 5.05 -14.79 -25.50
C PHE A 170 6.36 -14.30 -24.87
N ARG A 171 7.12 -13.49 -25.61
CA ARG A 171 8.36 -12.88 -25.13
C ARG A 171 8.11 -11.99 -23.90
N LEU A 172 7.13 -11.08 -23.96
CA LEU A 172 6.80 -10.21 -22.84
C LEU A 172 6.37 -11.01 -21.60
N THR A 173 5.54 -12.03 -21.79
CA THR A 173 5.09 -12.89 -20.68
C THR A 173 6.27 -13.67 -20.09
N SER A 174 7.16 -14.22 -20.91
CA SER A 174 8.35 -14.94 -20.44
C SER A 174 9.32 -14.01 -19.70
N GLU A 175 9.55 -12.79 -20.20
CA GLU A 175 10.39 -11.79 -19.53
C GLU A 175 9.79 -11.39 -18.17
N ALA A 176 8.47 -11.19 -18.10
CA ALA A 176 7.78 -10.89 -16.86
C ALA A 176 7.86 -12.05 -15.85
N LEU A 177 7.72 -13.29 -16.30
CA LEU A 177 7.85 -14.48 -15.46
C LEU A 177 9.28 -14.67 -14.94
N ASP A 178 10.31 -14.51 -15.78
CA ASP A 178 11.72 -14.63 -15.33
C ASP A 178 12.05 -13.56 -14.27
N ALA A 179 11.65 -12.31 -14.50
CA ALA A 179 11.84 -11.23 -13.53
C ALA A 179 11.11 -11.52 -12.20
N THR A 180 9.87 -12.00 -12.27
CA THR A 180 9.08 -12.35 -11.08
C THR A 180 9.69 -13.51 -10.32
N ALA A 181 10.12 -14.57 -11.03
CA ALA A 181 10.76 -15.74 -10.44
C ALA A 181 12.08 -15.38 -9.76
N ARG A 182 12.92 -14.57 -10.41
CA ARG A 182 14.20 -14.13 -9.86
C ARG A 182 14.04 -13.31 -8.58
N LEU A 183 13.11 -12.35 -8.57
CA LEU A 183 12.76 -11.58 -7.38
C LEU A 183 12.23 -12.47 -6.26
N SER A 184 11.34 -13.41 -6.60
CA SER A 184 10.75 -14.34 -5.62
C SER A 184 11.80 -15.26 -4.99
N CYS A 185 12.70 -15.82 -5.81
CA CYS A 185 13.82 -16.64 -5.33
C CYS A 185 14.73 -15.87 -4.38
N PHE A 186 15.09 -14.63 -4.72
CA PHE A 186 15.89 -13.76 -3.86
C PHE A 186 15.22 -13.57 -2.49
N VAL A 187 13.93 -13.22 -2.48
CA VAL A 187 13.15 -13.02 -1.26
C VAL A 187 13.05 -14.31 -0.43
N LEU A 188 12.80 -15.47 -1.07
CA LEU A 188 12.73 -16.76 -0.37
C LEU A 188 14.06 -17.15 0.28
N PHE A 189 15.19 -16.91 -0.39
CA PHE A 189 16.50 -17.17 0.20
C PHE A 189 16.77 -16.29 1.42
N ILE A 190 16.39 -15.00 1.37
CA ILE A 190 16.46 -14.10 2.54
C ILE A 190 15.56 -14.61 3.66
N LEU A 191 14.35 -15.03 3.34
CA LEU A 191 13.41 -15.57 4.33
C LEU A 191 14.02 -16.80 5.03
N ILE A 192 14.62 -17.74 4.29
CA ILE A 192 15.29 -18.91 4.87
C ILE A 192 16.43 -18.47 5.81
N GLY A 193 17.31 -17.57 5.36
CA GLY A 193 18.42 -17.07 6.18
C GLY A 193 17.94 -16.34 7.44
N SER A 194 16.90 -15.51 7.31
CA SER A 194 16.30 -14.76 8.41
C SER A 194 15.67 -15.68 9.46
N ARG A 195 15.08 -16.81 9.06
CA ARG A 195 14.51 -17.79 9.98
C ARG A 195 15.59 -18.52 10.76
N ILE A 196 16.68 -18.91 10.11
CA ILE A 196 17.85 -19.51 10.79
C ILE A 196 18.44 -18.51 11.79
N PHE A 197 18.66 -17.26 11.36
CA PHE A 197 19.14 -16.18 12.24
C PHE A 197 18.22 -15.96 13.42
N SER A 198 16.92 -15.74 13.17
CA SER A 198 15.93 -15.47 14.21
C SER A 198 15.84 -16.61 15.21
N LEU A 199 15.76 -17.87 14.75
CA LEU A 199 15.69 -19.03 15.65
C LEU A 199 16.95 -19.17 16.50
N THR A 200 18.13 -18.97 15.92
CA THR A 200 19.41 -19.01 16.66
C THR A 200 19.48 -17.87 17.68
N PHE A 201 19.10 -16.67 17.25
CA PHE A 201 19.08 -15.46 18.08
C PHE A 201 18.11 -15.60 19.26
N TYR A 202 16.92 -16.17 19.04
CA TYR A 202 16.00 -16.53 20.11
C TYR A 202 16.58 -17.60 21.03
N GLY A 203 17.22 -18.62 20.47
CA GLY A 203 17.84 -19.71 21.23
C GLY A 203 18.95 -19.26 22.19
N ILE A 204 19.68 -18.18 21.86
CA ILE A 204 20.69 -17.58 22.74
C ILE A 204 20.15 -16.43 23.61
N ASN A 205 18.83 -16.27 23.71
CA ASN A 205 18.16 -15.19 24.44
C ASN A 205 18.48 -13.77 23.93
N GLY A 206 18.87 -13.62 22.66
CA GLY A 206 19.22 -12.32 22.08
C GLY A 206 18.08 -11.30 22.16
N HIS A 207 16.82 -11.75 22.09
CA HIS A 207 15.65 -10.89 22.20
C HIS A 207 15.53 -10.19 23.57
N ILE A 208 15.97 -10.86 24.64
CA ILE A 208 16.04 -10.29 25.99
C ILE A 208 17.15 -9.24 26.06
N TRP A 209 18.31 -9.54 25.48
CA TRP A 209 19.42 -8.57 25.43
C TRP A 209 19.03 -7.27 24.71
N VAL A 210 18.29 -7.39 23.60
CA VAL A 210 17.79 -6.22 22.87
C VAL A 210 16.71 -5.48 23.67
N GLU A 211 15.84 -6.20 24.35
CA GLU A 211 14.87 -5.59 25.27
C GLU A 211 15.56 -4.76 26.36
N GLU A 212 16.59 -5.30 27.02
CA GLU A 212 17.36 -4.59 28.04
C GLU A 212 18.07 -3.36 27.47
N LEU A 213 18.65 -3.49 26.26
CA LEU A 213 19.31 -2.38 25.57
C LEU A 213 18.34 -1.21 25.30
N PHE A 214 17.12 -1.52 24.86
CA PHE A 214 16.10 -0.51 24.60
C PHE A 214 15.42 -0.02 25.89
N ALA A 215 15.29 -0.85 26.92
CA ALA A 215 14.78 -0.45 28.24
C ALA A 215 15.74 0.53 28.95
N ALA A 216 17.05 0.43 28.67
CA ALA A 216 18.05 1.37 29.15
C ALA A 216 18.00 2.74 28.47
N LEU A 217 17.28 2.89 27.35
CA LEU A 217 17.15 4.18 26.69
C LEU A 217 16.24 5.13 27.47
N PRO A 218 16.65 6.39 27.66
CA PRO A 218 15.80 7.39 28.27
C PRO A 218 14.60 7.71 27.36
N GLY A 219 13.42 7.91 27.95
CA GLY A 219 12.22 8.37 27.24
C GLY A 219 11.15 7.31 26.94
N GLY A 220 11.29 6.09 27.47
CA GLY A 220 10.25 5.05 27.39
C GLY A 220 9.82 4.74 25.96
N ALA A 221 8.51 4.64 25.71
CA ALA A 221 7.97 4.36 24.38
C ALA A 221 8.39 5.39 23.31
N MET A 222 8.45 6.68 23.65
CA MET A 222 8.85 7.74 22.71
C MET A 222 10.34 7.66 22.36
N GLY A 223 11.19 7.43 23.38
CA GLY A 223 12.63 7.23 23.20
C GLY A 223 12.92 6.02 22.30
N PHE A 224 12.21 4.91 22.53
CA PHE A 224 12.26 3.72 21.68
C PHE A 224 11.88 4.03 20.22
N LEU A 225 10.76 4.72 19.99
CA LEU A 225 10.28 5.02 18.63
C LEU A 225 11.25 5.92 17.86
N ILE A 226 11.84 6.92 18.52
CA ILE A 226 12.84 7.80 17.89
C ILE A 226 14.11 7.01 17.57
N ALA A 227 14.60 6.20 18.51
CA ALA A 227 15.80 5.39 18.31
C ALA A 227 15.61 4.36 17.18
N VAL A 228 14.48 3.66 17.17
CA VAL A 228 14.11 2.71 16.10
C VAL A 228 13.94 3.43 14.78
N SER A 229 13.30 4.60 14.76
CA SER A 229 13.13 5.37 13.52
C SER A 229 14.48 5.76 12.94
N LEU A 230 15.41 6.26 13.76
CA LEU A 230 16.75 6.60 13.30
C LEU A 230 17.53 5.35 12.83
N LEU A 231 17.47 4.26 13.59
CA LEU A 231 18.13 3.00 13.27
C LEU A 231 17.63 2.46 11.91
N VAL A 232 16.32 2.32 11.75
CA VAL A 232 15.69 1.80 10.53
C VAL A 232 15.91 2.76 9.36
N PHE A 233 15.94 4.07 9.61
CA PHE A 233 16.27 5.06 8.58
C PHE A 233 17.68 4.83 8.01
N ILE A 234 18.67 4.72 8.91
CA ILE A 234 20.07 4.50 8.52
C ILE A 234 20.22 3.13 7.85
N LEU A 235 19.67 2.06 8.43
CA LEU A 235 19.73 0.72 7.83
C LEU A 235 19.05 0.70 6.46
N GLY A 236 17.89 1.33 6.31
CA GLY A 236 17.15 1.41 5.04
C GLY A 236 17.88 2.17 3.94
N CYS A 237 18.90 2.95 4.29
CA CYS A 237 19.78 3.59 3.31
C CYS A 237 20.79 2.62 2.68
N PHE A 238 20.98 1.42 3.24
CA PHE A 238 21.96 0.42 2.76
C PHE A 238 21.34 -0.96 2.48
N ILE A 239 20.28 -1.32 3.20
CA ILE A 239 19.66 -2.64 3.22
C ILE A 239 18.28 -2.53 2.57
N ASP A 240 17.89 -3.55 1.79
CA ASP A 240 16.59 -3.63 1.13
C ASP A 240 15.46 -3.95 2.15
N PHE A 241 14.23 -3.63 1.76
CA PHE A 241 13.01 -3.73 2.54
C PHE A 241 12.81 -5.14 3.09
N PHE A 242 13.02 -6.17 2.28
CA PHE A 242 12.74 -7.55 2.68
C PHE A 242 13.64 -7.98 3.84
N GLU A 243 14.91 -7.62 3.81
CA GLU A 243 15.90 -7.92 4.83
C GLU A 243 15.58 -7.20 6.13
N ILE A 244 15.21 -5.92 6.08
CA ILE A 244 14.77 -5.20 7.28
C ILE A 244 13.50 -5.84 7.85
N ALA A 245 12.53 -6.15 6.99
CA ALA A 245 11.28 -6.77 7.41
C ALA A 245 11.51 -8.15 8.04
N PHE A 246 12.41 -8.97 7.52
CA PHE A 246 12.62 -10.34 8.02
C PHE A 246 13.67 -10.45 9.15
N ILE A 247 14.59 -9.50 9.29
CA ILE A 247 15.65 -9.55 10.30
C ILE A 247 15.36 -8.57 11.45
N VAL A 248 15.09 -7.31 11.12
CA VAL A 248 15.02 -6.23 12.11
C VAL A 248 13.63 -6.16 12.75
N VAL A 249 12.55 -6.34 11.99
CA VAL A 249 11.19 -6.22 12.55
C VAL A 249 10.89 -7.30 13.60
N PRO A 250 11.21 -8.60 13.41
CA PRO A 250 10.99 -9.61 14.43
C PRO A 250 11.75 -9.34 15.72
N LEU A 251 12.87 -8.62 15.62
CA LEU A 251 13.66 -8.21 16.77
C LEU A 251 13.01 -7.04 17.54
N LEU A 252 12.42 -6.09 16.82
CA LEU A 252 11.83 -4.89 17.40
C LEU A 252 10.39 -5.08 17.89
N ALA A 253 9.62 -5.96 17.24
CA ALA A 253 8.20 -6.16 17.52
C ALA A 253 7.90 -6.61 18.97
N PRO A 254 8.65 -7.55 19.58
CA PRO A 254 8.43 -7.94 20.97
C PRO A 254 8.66 -6.77 21.94
N VAL A 255 9.69 -5.96 21.69
CA VAL A 255 10.00 -4.78 22.51
C VAL A 255 8.90 -3.72 22.38
N ALA A 256 8.43 -3.45 21.17
CA ALA A 256 7.32 -2.54 20.93
C ALA A 256 6.03 -2.98 21.66
N SER A 257 5.69 -4.27 21.58
CA SER A 257 4.52 -4.83 22.26
C SER A 257 4.59 -4.66 23.78
N LYS A 258 5.75 -4.93 24.40
CA LYS A 258 5.95 -4.75 25.85
C LYS A 258 5.86 -3.29 26.30
N LEU A 259 6.28 -2.36 25.45
CA LEU A 259 6.13 -0.92 25.70
C LEU A 259 4.69 -0.42 25.48
N GLY A 260 3.74 -1.31 25.16
CA GLY A 260 2.33 -0.97 24.92
C GLY A 260 2.11 -0.24 23.60
N ILE A 261 3.04 -0.35 22.65
CA ILE A 261 2.94 0.28 21.34
C ILE A 261 2.06 -0.59 20.44
N ASP A 262 1.05 0.05 19.84
CA ASP A 262 0.23 -0.62 18.84
C ASP A 262 1.08 -1.04 17.63
N LEU A 263 1.03 -2.33 17.27
CA LEU A 263 1.88 -2.89 16.22
C LEU A 263 1.46 -2.45 14.82
N VAL A 264 0.18 -2.07 14.61
CA VAL A 264 -0.27 -1.53 13.32
C VAL A 264 0.32 -0.15 13.12
N TRP A 265 0.19 0.74 14.12
CA TRP A 265 0.83 2.05 14.10
C TRP A 265 2.34 1.95 13.96
N PHE A 266 2.99 1.06 14.72
CA PHE A 266 4.43 0.80 14.60
C PHE A 266 4.80 0.36 13.19
N GLY A 267 4.05 -0.56 12.59
CA GLY A 267 4.29 -1.00 11.22
C GLY A 267 4.09 0.10 10.18
N VAL A 268 3.11 0.99 10.38
CA VAL A 268 2.86 2.15 9.51
C VAL A 268 4.01 3.15 9.63
N LEU A 269 4.46 3.43 10.85
CA LEU A 269 5.63 4.28 11.10
C LEU A 269 6.88 3.70 10.41
N LEU A 270 7.14 2.41 10.57
CA LEU A 270 8.24 1.74 9.87
C LEU A 270 8.09 1.84 8.34
N GLY A 271 6.87 1.72 7.82
CA GLY A 271 6.56 1.89 6.40
C GLY A 271 6.92 3.27 5.86
N VAL A 272 6.47 4.34 6.53
CA VAL A 272 6.80 5.74 6.17
C VAL A 272 8.31 5.98 6.28
N ASN A 273 8.94 5.44 7.33
CA ASN A 273 10.38 5.59 7.54
C ASN A 273 11.22 4.89 6.47
N LEU A 274 10.86 3.67 6.08
CA LEU A 274 11.50 2.93 5.00
C LEU A 274 11.31 3.64 3.64
N GLN A 275 10.13 4.20 3.38
CA GLN A 275 9.88 5.01 2.19
C GLN A 275 10.80 6.25 2.14
N THR A 276 11.05 6.88 3.29
CA THR A 276 11.98 8.02 3.40
C THR A 276 13.41 7.60 3.10
N SER A 277 13.82 6.45 3.62
CA SER A 277 15.14 5.87 3.39
C SER A 277 15.38 5.57 1.92
N PHE A 278 14.36 5.08 1.20
CA PHE A 278 14.43 4.80 -0.24
C PHE A 278 14.50 6.04 -1.15
N LEU A 279 14.25 7.23 -0.60
CA LEU A 279 14.54 8.50 -1.27
C LEU A 279 15.92 9.05 -0.92
N THR A 280 16.62 8.48 0.07
CA THR A 280 17.85 9.05 0.61
C THR A 280 19.08 8.30 0.06
N PRO A 281 20.10 9.00 -0.48
CA PRO A 281 21.38 8.37 -0.84
C PRO A 281 22.05 7.71 0.39
N PRO A 282 22.83 6.62 0.23
CA PRO A 282 23.50 6.15 -0.99
C PRO A 282 22.69 5.18 -1.87
N PHE A 283 21.63 4.55 -1.37
CA PHE A 283 20.89 3.52 -2.12
C PHE A 283 19.67 4.05 -2.87
N GLY A 284 18.97 5.05 -2.32
CA GLY A 284 18.00 5.92 -3.03
C GLY A 284 17.33 5.36 -4.29
N PHE A 285 16.65 4.20 -4.21
CA PHE A 285 16.16 3.45 -5.39
C PHE A 285 15.36 4.31 -6.37
N ALA A 286 14.47 5.16 -5.84
CA ALA A 286 13.65 6.05 -6.65
C ALA A 286 14.53 7.08 -7.40
N LEU A 287 15.61 7.55 -6.78
CA LEU A 287 16.53 8.50 -7.40
C LEU A 287 17.38 7.84 -8.48
N PHE A 288 17.76 6.57 -8.33
CA PHE A 288 18.44 5.82 -9.38
C PHE A 288 17.51 5.46 -10.55
N TYR A 289 16.23 5.20 -10.27
CA TYR A 289 15.23 5.06 -11.32
C TYR A 289 15.06 6.37 -12.09
N MET A 290 14.96 7.52 -11.40
CA MET A 290 14.95 8.83 -12.05
C MET A 290 16.25 9.08 -12.85
N ARG A 291 17.40 8.61 -12.35
CA ARG A 291 18.66 8.72 -13.06
C ARG A 291 18.69 7.87 -14.33
N SER A 292 18.03 6.70 -14.37
CA SER A 292 18.02 5.82 -15.55
C SER A 292 17.22 6.40 -16.71
N VAL A 293 16.19 7.21 -16.42
CA VAL A 293 15.36 7.90 -17.43
C VAL A 293 15.87 9.30 -17.78
N ALA A 294 16.62 9.94 -16.87
CA ALA A 294 17.20 11.27 -17.11
C ALA A 294 18.39 11.21 -18.08
N SER A 295 18.38 12.06 -19.12
CA SER A 295 19.49 12.11 -20.08
C SER A 295 20.79 12.55 -19.38
N ALA A 296 21.80 11.68 -19.45
CA ALA A 296 23.14 11.97 -18.95
C ALA A 296 23.89 12.98 -19.82
N ARG A 297 23.52 13.06 -21.09
CA ARG A 297 24.19 13.85 -22.12
C ARG A 297 23.30 14.99 -22.56
N ASP A 298 23.93 16.05 -23.06
CA ASP A 298 23.21 17.10 -23.76
C ASP A 298 22.47 16.49 -24.94
N TYR A 299 21.21 16.89 -25.10
CA TYR A 299 20.38 16.44 -26.21
C TYR A 299 19.62 17.62 -26.81
N ILE A 300 19.27 17.48 -28.08
CA ILE A 300 18.42 18.45 -28.76
C ILE A 300 16.97 18.00 -28.55
N ASP A 301 16.16 18.87 -27.97
CA ASP A 301 14.73 18.59 -27.80
C ASP A 301 14.06 18.42 -29.16
N ARG A 302 13.35 17.31 -29.33
CA ARG A 302 12.64 16.97 -30.57
C ARG A 302 11.50 17.95 -30.88
N VAL A 303 10.96 18.61 -29.85
CA VAL A 303 9.80 19.49 -30.00
C VAL A 303 10.21 20.95 -30.14
N THR A 304 11.09 21.44 -29.26
CA THR A 304 11.51 22.85 -29.27
C THR A 304 12.73 23.13 -30.16
N GLY A 305 13.56 22.12 -30.45
CA GLY A 305 14.83 22.29 -31.17
C GLY A 305 15.96 22.86 -30.29
N ASP A 306 15.68 23.15 -29.02
CA ASP A 306 16.65 23.73 -28.09
C ASP A 306 17.64 22.67 -27.60
N LYS A 307 18.89 23.09 -27.36
CA LYS A 307 19.92 22.25 -26.74
C LYS A 307 19.70 22.21 -25.22
N ILE A 308 19.20 21.07 -24.71
CA ILE A 308 18.99 20.84 -23.28
C ILE A 308 20.24 20.17 -22.70
N ALA A 309 20.77 20.75 -21.62
CA ALA A 309 21.90 20.19 -20.90
C ALA A 309 21.53 18.87 -20.19
N GLY A 310 22.46 17.91 -20.17
CA GLY A 310 22.27 16.66 -19.43
C GLY A 310 22.05 16.89 -17.92
N ILE A 311 21.27 16.02 -17.29
CA ILE A 311 20.95 16.11 -15.87
C ILE A 311 22.00 15.34 -15.07
N LYS A 312 22.69 16.04 -14.16
CA LYS A 312 23.68 15.43 -13.26
C LYS A 312 22.99 14.72 -12.11
N THR A 313 23.57 13.62 -11.62
CA THR A 313 23.06 12.88 -10.45
C THR A 313 22.90 13.79 -9.23
N THR A 314 23.82 14.74 -9.03
CA THR A 314 23.75 15.73 -7.94
C THR A 314 22.52 16.64 -8.03
N GLN A 315 22.04 16.95 -9.23
CA GLN A 315 20.81 17.73 -9.42
C GLN A 315 19.58 16.93 -9.04
N ILE A 316 19.56 15.63 -9.35
CA ILE A 316 18.50 14.71 -8.92
C ILE A 316 18.48 14.62 -7.39
N TYR A 317 19.64 14.44 -6.76
CA TYR A 317 19.75 14.37 -5.30
C TYR A 317 19.31 15.68 -4.64
N ARG A 318 19.74 16.82 -5.17
CA ARG A 318 19.35 18.13 -4.65
C ARG A 318 17.84 18.40 -4.79
N GLY A 319 17.22 17.92 -5.87
CA GLY A 319 15.76 17.98 -6.05
C GLY A 319 15.00 17.09 -5.05
N ALA A 320 15.58 15.96 -4.66
CA ALA A 320 14.98 15.02 -3.72
C ALA A 320 14.95 15.52 -2.27
N VAL A 321 15.92 16.36 -1.87
CA VAL A 321 16.04 16.88 -0.49
C VAL A 321 14.73 17.45 0.04
N ALA A 322 14.00 18.21 -0.77
CA ALA A 322 12.72 18.77 -0.36
C ALA A 322 11.71 17.69 0.05
N PHE A 323 11.61 16.62 -0.74
CA PHE A 323 10.70 15.51 -0.46
C PHE A 323 11.16 14.68 0.75
N ILE A 324 12.48 14.50 0.93
CA ILE A 324 13.04 13.83 2.11
C ILE A 324 12.66 14.62 3.37
N VAL A 325 12.81 15.95 3.36
CA VAL A 325 12.42 16.80 4.51
C VAL A 325 10.94 16.66 4.82
N LEU A 326 10.06 16.70 3.81
CA LEU A 326 8.63 16.52 4.00
C LEU A 326 8.28 15.12 4.56
N GLN A 327 9.00 14.09 4.15
CA GLN A 327 8.84 12.76 4.72
C GLN A 327 9.34 12.66 6.17
N VAL A 328 10.45 13.29 6.52
CA VAL A 328 10.93 13.36 7.91
C VAL A 328 9.92 14.09 8.79
N VAL A 329 9.29 15.16 8.27
CA VAL A 329 8.17 15.82 8.93
C VAL A 329 6.99 14.85 9.11
N MET A 330 6.67 14.06 8.09
CA MET A 330 5.61 13.04 8.18
C MET A 330 5.91 11.94 9.20
N ILE A 331 7.17 11.50 9.32
CA ILE A 331 7.61 10.59 10.41
C ILE A 331 7.34 11.26 11.76
N GLY A 332 7.75 12.52 11.93
CA GLY A 332 7.50 13.28 13.16
C GLY A 332 6.02 13.39 13.51
N ILE A 333 5.16 13.67 12.52
CA ILE A 333 3.70 13.68 12.68
C ILE A 333 3.18 12.30 13.08
N THR A 334 3.66 11.24 12.44
CA THR A 334 3.23 9.86 12.73
C THR A 334 3.65 9.41 14.13
N VAL A 335 4.83 9.82 14.58
CA VAL A 335 5.33 9.52 15.95
C VAL A 335 4.54 10.29 17.01
N THR A 336 4.18 11.55 16.75
CA THR A 336 3.48 12.40 17.73
C THR A 336 1.99 12.13 17.82
N PHE A 337 1.35 11.73 16.72
CA PHE A 337 -0.09 11.48 16.66
C PHE A 337 -0.39 10.02 16.32
N PRO A 338 -0.32 9.07 17.29
CA PRO A 338 -0.57 7.65 17.02
C PRO A 338 -1.99 7.38 16.48
N GLY A 339 -2.98 8.21 16.87
CA GLY A 339 -4.37 8.09 16.43
C GLY A 339 -4.59 8.28 14.92
N ILE A 340 -3.60 8.73 14.15
CA ILE A 340 -3.73 8.78 12.68
C ILE A 340 -3.61 7.39 12.04
N ALA A 341 -2.96 6.44 12.72
CA ALA A 341 -2.73 5.09 12.20
C ALA A 341 -3.45 4.01 13.00
N ILE A 342 -3.76 4.28 14.28
CA ILE A 342 -4.58 3.41 15.11
C ILE A 342 -6.04 3.63 14.69
N ARG A 343 -6.66 2.58 14.16
CA ARG A 343 -8.11 2.54 13.98
C ARG A 343 -8.72 2.19 15.34
N ASP A 344 -9.71 2.95 15.81
CA ASP A 344 -10.48 2.55 16.99
C ASP A 344 -11.10 1.17 16.72
N THR A 345 -10.54 0.14 17.34
CA THR A 345 -11.03 -1.24 17.28
C THR A 345 -12.25 -1.39 18.19
N GLY A 346 -13.32 -0.65 17.89
CA GLY A 346 -14.60 -0.74 18.58
C GLY A 346 -14.54 -0.45 20.09
N PRO A 347 -15.68 -0.58 20.81
CA PRO A 347 -15.68 -0.49 22.26
C PRO A 347 -14.80 -1.60 22.83
N LYS A 348 -13.96 -1.28 23.81
CA LYS A 348 -13.20 -2.26 24.61
C LYS A 348 -14.22 -3.18 25.29
N ILE A 349 -14.48 -4.33 24.69
CA ILE A 349 -15.34 -5.35 25.29
C ILE A 349 -14.58 -5.86 26.51
N ASP A 350 -15.07 -5.57 27.71
CA ASP A 350 -14.54 -6.14 28.94
C ASP A 350 -14.71 -7.66 28.85
N PRO A 351 -13.63 -8.47 28.92
CA PRO A 351 -13.75 -9.93 28.89
C PRO A 351 -14.72 -10.47 29.96
N ASN A 352 -14.92 -9.72 31.04
CA ASN A 352 -15.87 -10.06 32.11
C ASN A 352 -17.34 -9.75 31.75
N SER A 353 -17.58 -8.98 30.68
CA SER A 353 -18.91 -8.66 30.16
C SER A 353 -19.36 -9.57 29.01
N VAL A 354 -18.48 -10.50 28.58
CA VAL A 354 -18.79 -11.46 27.52
C VAL A 354 -19.49 -12.66 28.13
N GLU A 355 -20.82 -12.68 28.07
CA GLU A 355 -21.60 -13.90 28.31
C GLU A 355 -21.43 -14.83 27.10
N ILE A 356 -20.62 -15.87 27.28
CA ILE A 356 -20.50 -16.96 26.30
C ILE A 356 -21.67 -17.90 26.54
N GLU A 357 -22.80 -17.64 25.87
CA GLU A 357 -23.88 -18.62 25.77
C GLU A 357 -23.40 -19.78 24.90
N ILE A 358 -22.89 -20.83 25.55
CA ILE A 358 -22.71 -22.13 24.92
C ILE A 358 -24.13 -22.71 24.77
N PRO A 359 -24.64 -22.93 23.54
CA PRO A 359 -25.90 -23.63 23.37
C PRO A 359 -25.66 -25.06 23.83
N MET A 360 -26.01 -25.35 25.08
CA MET A 360 -26.08 -26.73 25.53
C MET A 360 -27.16 -27.39 24.68
N PRO A 361 -26.86 -28.51 23.98
CA PRO A 361 -27.88 -29.27 23.28
C PRO A 361 -28.98 -29.58 24.30
N GLY A 362 -30.17 -29.06 24.07
CA GLY A 362 -31.32 -29.32 24.92
C GLY A 362 -31.48 -30.82 25.07
N PHE A 363 -31.39 -31.32 26.29
CA PHE A 363 -31.68 -32.70 26.63
C PHE A 363 -33.20 -32.92 26.67
N ASP A 364 -33.90 -32.44 25.64
CA ASP A 364 -35.34 -32.63 25.46
C ASP A 364 -35.56 -33.83 24.54
N GLY A 365 -35.15 -35.02 25.00
CA GLY A 365 -35.74 -36.32 24.67
C GLY A 365 -36.10 -36.71 23.22
N GLN A 366 -35.71 -35.97 22.19
CA GLN A 366 -36.01 -36.23 20.78
C GLN A 366 -34.89 -35.66 19.89
N GLY A 367 -34.17 -36.54 19.20
CA GLY A 367 -33.39 -36.19 18.01
C GLY A 367 -31.87 -36.21 18.15
N THR A 368 -31.28 -37.39 18.36
CA THR A 368 -29.87 -37.64 17.99
C THR A 368 -29.81 -38.17 16.56
N ASP A 369 -29.98 -37.29 15.58
CA ASP A 369 -29.60 -37.64 14.20
C ASP A 369 -28.12 -37.27 14.01
N GLY A 370 -27.26 -38.29 14.11
CA GLY A 370 -25.95 -38.24 13.46
C GLY A 370 -24.69 -38.37 14.33
N ILE A 371 -24.78 -38.62 15.64
CA ILE A 371 -23.59 -38.95 16.44
C ILE A 371 -23.57 -40.45 16.73
N PRO A 372 -22.63 -41.23 16.17
CA PRO A 372 -22.49 -42.63 16.52
C PRO A 372 -22.10 -42.74 18.00
N ALA A 373 -22.77 -43.63 18.74
CA ALA A 373 -22.39 -43.93 20.10
C ALA A 373 -20.92 -44.41 20.16
N PRO A 374 -20.16 -44.06 21.21
CA PRO A 374 -18.78 -44.49 21.36
C PRO A 374 -18.69 -46.03 21.42
N PRO A 375 -17.66 -46.64 20.82
CA PRO A 375 -17.53 -48.10 20.76
C PRO A 375 -17.38 -48.71 22.15
N ASP A 376 -18.12 -49.79 22.39
CA ASP A 376 -18.09 -50.56 23.64
C ASP A 376 -16.87 -51.49 23.66
N PHE A 377 -15.95 -51.24 24.60
CA PHE A 377 -14.71 -52.00 24.78
C PHE A 377 -14.87 -53.21 25.72
N SER A 378 -16.09 -53.53 26.16
CA SER A 378 -16.35 -54.60 27.13
C SER A 378 -16.46 -56.01 26.51
N THR A 379 -16.46 -56.13 25.17
CA THR A 379 -16.53 -57.43 24.49
C THR A 379 -15.32 -57.66 23.57
N PRO A 380 -14.74 -58.88 23.53
CA PRO A 380 -13.62 -59.15 22.63
C PRO A 380 -14.09 -59.18 21.17
N PRO A 381 -13.28 -58.70 20.22
CA PRO A 381 -13.68 -58.65 18.82
C PRO A 381 -13.87 -60.06 18.26
N SER A 382 -15.02 -60.29 17.62
CA SER A 382 -15.27 -61.52 16.86
C SER A 382 -14.48 -61.45 15.55
N PHE A 383 -13.51 -62.35 15.39
CA PHE A 383 -12.85 -62.58 14.11
C PHE A 383 -13.74 -63.49 13.25
N ASN A 384 -14.26 -62.95 12.16
CA ASN A 384 -14.68 -63.73 10.99
C ASN A 384 -13.79 -63.35 9.81
#